data_AF-A0A923D9F3-F1
#
_entry.id   AF-A0A923D9F3-F1
#
_cell.length_a   1.000
_cell.length_b   1.000
_cell.length_c   1.000
_cell.angle_alpha   90.00
_cell.angle_beta   90.00
_cell.angle_gamma   90.00
#
_symmetry.space_group_name_H-M   'P 1'
#
loop_
_entity.id
_entity.type
_entity.pdbx_description
1 polymer ?
#
loop_
_entity_poly.entity_id
_entity_poly.type
_entity_poly.pdbx_seq_one_letter_code
_entity_poly.pdbx_strand_id
1 'polypeptide(L)' 'MFESLTQRLEQVFQQLRRRGKLSEQDVDAAMREVRLALLEADVHYSVVKDFVARVRTRAVGAEVSRALNPAQQVIKIV' A
#
# COMPACT_ATOMS: atom_id res chain seq x y z
N MET A 1 -25.68 -5.15 -5.20
CA MET A 1 -24.73 -5.96 -4.40
C MET A 1 -23.28 -5.54 -4.64
N PHE A 2 -22.85 -5.27 -5.89
CA PHE A 2 -21.52 -4.76 -6.21
C PHE A 2 -21.30 -3.28 -5.81
N GLU A 3 -22.37 -2.47 -5.75
CA GLU A 3 -22.28 -1.04 -5.41
C GLU A 3 -21.85 -0.76 -3.97
N SER A 4 -22.23 -1.61 -3.01
CA SER A 4 -21.83 -1.45 -1.61
C SER A 4 -20.36 -1.76 -1.39
N LEU A 5 -19.78 -2.65 -2.20
CA LEU A 5 -18.35 -2.91 -2.25
C LEU A 5 -17.61 -1.73 -2.88
N THR A 6 -18.12 -1.20 -4.00
CA THR A 6 -17.55 -0.02 -4.67
C THR A 6 -17.51 1.20 -3.76
N GLN A 7 -18.60 1.49 -3.02
CA GLN A 7 -18.63 2.61 -2.08
C GLN A 7 -17.64 2.44 -0.91
N ARG A 8 -17.48 1.21 -0.39
CA ARG A 8 -16.50 0.94 0.67
C ARG A 8 -15.07 1.13 0.17
N LEU A 9 -14.78 0.68 -1.04
CA LEU A 9 -13.48 0.88 -1.67
C LEU A 9 -13.21 2.37 -1.92
N GLU A 10 -14.20 3.12 -2.44
CA GLU A 10 -14.08 4.57 -2.62
C GLU A 10 -13.81 5.32 -1.31
N GLN A 11 -14.47 4.96 -0.22
CA GLN A 11 -14.22 5.57 1.09
C GLN A 11 -12.81 5.28 1.60
N VAL A 12 -12.33 4.04 1.46
CA VAL A 12 -10.96 3.66 1.83
C VAL A 12 -9.95 4.42 0.99
N PHE A 13 -10.17 4.55 -0.32
CA PHE A 13 -9.32 5.33 -1.20
C PHE A 13 -9.37 6.84 -0.90
N GLN A 14 -10.51 7.39 -0.49
CA GLN A 14 -10.62 8.78 -0.05
C GLN A 14 -9.86 9.04 1.27
N GLN A 15 -9.88 8.09 2.20
CA GLN A 15 -9.11 8.19 3.44
C GLN A 15 -7.59 8.10 3.19
N LEU A 16 -7.19 7.20 2.29
CA LEU A 16 -5.80 7.10 1.83
C LEU A 16 -5.33 8.36 1.09
N ARG A 17 -6.18 8.96 0.24
CA ARG A 17 -5.92 10.26 -0.43
C ARG A 17 -5.77 11.43 0.56
N ARG A 18 -6.45 11.40 1.72
CA ARG A 18 -6.39 12.47 2.73
C ARG A 18 -5.12 12.44 3.59
N ARG A 19 -4.43 11.31 3.71
CA ARG A 19 -3.12 11.22 4.37
C ARG A 19 -2.02 11.53 3.36
N GLY A 20 -1.86 12.80 3.01
CA GLY A 20 -0.93 13.29 1.97
C GLY A 20 0.58 13.00 2.19
N LYS A 21 0.96 12.34 3.29
CA LYS A 21 2.30 11.77 3.52
C LYS A 21 2.17 10.52 4.37
N LEU A 22 2.53 9.36 3.82
CA LEU A 22 2.87 8.19 4.63
C LEU A 22 4.26 8.44 5.24
N SER A 23 4.35 8.40 6.58
CA SER A 23 5.65 8.45 7.24
C SER A 23 6.35 7.09 7.15
N GLU A 24 7.67 7.06 7.22
CA GLU A 24 8.42 5.79 7.28
C GLU A 24 7.94 4.90 8.45
N GLN A 25 7.54 5.51 9.57
CA GLN A 25 7.02 4.79 10.73
C GLN A 25 5.68 4.09 10.45
N ASP A 26 4.76 4.76 9.74
CA ASP A 26 3.47 4.15 9.37
C ASP A 26 3.66 2.96 8.42
N VAL A 27 4.60 3.09 7.47
CA VAL A 27 4.95 2.02 6.53
C VAL A 27 5.59 0.84 7.26
N ASP A 28 6.53 1.11 8.17
CA ASP A 28 7.21 0.05 8.92
C ASP A 28 6.26 -0.71 9.86
N ALA A 29 5.31 0.00 10.48
CA ALA A 29 4.26 -0.62 11.29
C ALA A 29 3.38 -1.55 10.44
N ALA A 30 2.89 -1.08 9.30
CA ALA A 30 2.06 -1.87 8.39
C ALA A 30 2.82 -3.07 7.81
N MET A 31 4.09 -2.91 7.43
CA MET A 31 4.91 -3.99 6.89
C MET A 31 5.19 -5.09 7.93
N ARG A 32 5.19 -4.76 9.22
CA ARG A 32 5.35 -5.75 10.30
C ARG A 32 4.16 -6.69 10.39
N GLU A 33 2.94 -6.16 10.28
CA GLU A 33 1.71 -6.95 10.28
C GLU A 33 1.62 -7.83 9.02
N VAL A 34 1.92 -7.26 7.85
CA VAL A 34 1.95 -8.00 6.57
C VAL A 34 2.95 -9.15 6.61
N ARG A 35 4.13 -8.94 7.21
CA ARG A 35 5.14 -10.00 7.38
C ARG A 35 4.62 -11.16 8.22
N LEU A 36 3.94 -10.88 9.33
CA LEU A 36 3.36 -11.91 10.19
C LEU A 36 2.30 -12.71 9.45
N ALA A 37 1.36 -12.03 8.80
CA ALA A 37 0.29 -12.67 8.03
C ALA A 37 0.82 -13.57 6.90
N LEU A 38 1.90 -13.16 6.22
CA LEU A 38 2.52 -13.97 5.18
C LEU A 38 3.22 -15.22 5.73
N LEU A 39 3.86 -15.12 6.89
CA LEU A 39 4.49 -16.27 7.54
C LEU A 39 3.45 -17.25 8.10
N GLU A 40 2.32 -16.74 8.62
CA GLU A 40 1.19 -17.57 9.07
C GLU A 40 0.51 -18.31 7.90
N ALA A 41 0.59 -17.76 6.68
CA ALA A 41 0.06 -18.37 5.46
C ALA A 41 1.04 -19.37 4.80
N ASP A 42 2.05 -19.87 5.53
CA ASP A 42 3.10 -20.79 5.05
C ASP A 42 3.91 -20.25 3.85
N VAL A 43 4.06 -18.93 3.73
CA VAL A 43 4.91 -18.33 2.69
C VAL A 43 6.38 -18.41 3.12
N HIS A 44 7.23 -18.88 2.20
CA HIS A 44 8.65 -19.01 2.47
C HIS A 44 9.32 -17.67 2.84
N TYR A 45 10.15 -17.69 3.88
CA TYR A 45 10.76 -16.49 4.47
C TYR A 45 11.50 -15.60 3.45
N SER A 46 12.23 -16.18 2.49
CA SER A 46 12.92 -15.40 1.46
C SER A 46 11.96 -14.57 0.59
N VAL A 47 10.81 -15.13 0.24
CA VAL A 47 9.77 -14.46 -0.56
C VAL A 47 9.18 -13.30 0.24
N VAL A 48 8.90 -13.52 1.52
CA VAL A 48 8.37 -12.48 2.43
C VAL A 48 9.37 -11.35 2.61
N LYS A 49 10.66 -11.66 2.81
CA LYS A 49 11.72 -10.67 2.97
C LYS A 49 11.84 -9.78 1.73
N ASP A 50 11.88 -10.38 0.55
CA ASP A 50 12.02 -9.64 -0.70
C ASP A 50 10.76 -8.83 -1.01
N PHE A 51 9.57 -9.36 -0.68
CA PHE A 51 8.31 -8.65 -0.81
C PHE A 51 8.27 -7.39 0.06
N VAL A 52 8.58 -7.52 1.36
CA VAL A 52 8.60 -6.40 2.30
C VAL A 52 9.63 -5.34 1.88
N ALA A 53 10.82 -5.76 1.42
CA ALA A 53 11.85 -4.84 0.95
C ALA A 53 11.38 -4.02 -0.27
N ARG A 54 10.79 -4.67 -1.28
CA ARG A 54 10.25 -3.98 -2.46
C ARG A 54 9.15 -2.99 -2.11
N VAL A 55 8.23 -3.38 -1.23
CA VAL A 55 7.10 -2.52 -0.83
C VAL A 55 7.59 -1.32 -0.03
N ARG A 56 8.55 -1.51 0.89
CA ARG A 56 9.16 -0.42 1.68
C ARG A 56 9.86 0.61 0.79
N THR A 57 10.68 0.16 -0.17
CA THR A 57 11.36 1.05 -1.13
C THR A 57 10.38 1.88 -1.94
N ARG A 58 9.24 1.30 -2.33
CA ARG A 58 8.21 1.99 -3.11
C ARG A 58 7.39 2.99 -2.28
N ALA A 59 7.12 2.64 -1.02
CA ALA A 59 6.31 3.45 -0.11
C ALA A 59 7.09 4.63 0.50
N VAL A 60 8.41 4.48 0.70
CA VAL A 60 9.30 5.54 1.21
C VAL A 60 9.91 6.37 0.07
N GLY A 61 10.04 5.77 -1.13
CA GLY A 61 10.63 6.40 -2.30
C GLY A 61 9.83 7.59 -2.86
N ALA A 62 10.50 8.37 -3.71
CA ALA A 62 10.00 9.61 -4.31
C ALA A 62 8.67 9.49 -5.11
N GLU A 63 8.12 8.29 -5.33
CA GLU A 63 6.79 8.09 -5.93
C GLU A 63 5.67 8.69 -5.04
N VAL A 64 5.81 8.62 -3.71
CA VAL A 64 4.79 9.18 -2.80
C VAL A 64 4.93 10.71 -2.66
N SER A 65 6.14 11.24 -2.83
CA SER A 65 6.42 12.68 -2.68
C SER A 65 6.25 13.50 -3.97
N ARG A 66 6.16 12.89 -5.16
CA ARG A 66 6.09 13.63 -6.44
C ARG A 66 4.74 13.57 -7.17
N ALA A 67 3.79 12.75 -6.76
CA ALA A 67 2.52 12.60 -7.46
C ALA A 67 1.47 13.61 -6.97
N LEU A 68 1.61 14.87 -7.39
CA LEU A 68 0.58 15.92 -7.22
C LEU A 68 -0.71 15.66 -8.03
N ASN A 69 -0.89 14.50 -8.64
CA ASN A 69 -2.20 14.10 -9.16
C ASN A 69 -2.39 12.56 -9.18
N PRO A 70 -2.92 11.96 -8.09
CA PRO A 70 -3.16 10.52 -7.97
C PRO A 70 -4.15 9.95 -9.00
N ALA A 71 -4.97 10.79 -9.64
CA ALA A 71 -5.95 10.36 -10.64
C ALA A 71 -5.30 9.95 -11.97
N GLN A 72 -4.15 10.54 -12.32
CA GLN A 72 -3.45 10.22 -13.57
C GLN A 72 -2.66 8.90 -13.51
N GLN A 73 -2.38 8.39 -12.32
CA GLN A 73 -1.57 7.17 -12.15
C GLN A 73 -2.43 5.90 -12.26
N VAL A 74 -3.71 5.96 -11.89
CA VAL A 74 -4.64 4.83 -12.03
C VAL A 74 -4.92 4.52 -13.50
N ILE A 75 -5.02 5.55 -14.37
CA ILE A 75 -5.19 5.36 -15.82
C ILE A 75 -3.92 4.80 -16.47
N LYS A 76 -2.73 5.01 -15.89
CA LYS A 76 -1.47 4.46 -16.42
C LYS A 76 -1.21 3.01 -16.02
N ILE A 77 -1.96 2.44 -15.08
CA ILE A 77 -1.80 1.06 -14.60
C ILE A 77 -2.89 0.12 -15.17
N VAL A 78 -3.93 0.66 -15.83
CA VAL A 78 -4.91 -0.12 -16.60
C VAL A 78 -4.49 -0.21 -18.06
#